data_AF-A0A428RIB6-F1
#
_entry.id   AF-A0A428RIB6-F1
#
_cell.length_a   1.000
_cell.length_b   1.000
_cell.length_c   1.000
_cell.angle_alpha   90.00
_cell.angle_beta   90.00
_cell.angle_gamma   90.00
#
_symmetry.space_group_name_H-M   'P 1'
#
loop_
_entity.id
_entity.type
_entity.pdbx_description
1 polymer ?
#
loop_
_entity_poly.entity_id
_entity_poly.type
_entity_poly.pdbx_seq_one_letter_code
_entity_poly.pdbx_strand_id
1 'polypeptide(L)'
;MPATTQLVIVNACMSERYWTAVLLDDECFEEEPRLPSDEETLDLCWNTDPIILKAEMEDTGTTRSPRAYALAALTMALYKIVEHHANILDWFKTSLNLHISVIREDPPNYVSPEDIQEWMSQFEDALERVTNTNSSLFLKLDHFLTEDVIFGTDALPRGALWRSVQDDPDALRSLLRIKQHRNHLRDIQSEFHQIILHARAERRNYYIDEQDTPPHTFL
;
A
#
# COMPACT_ATOMS: atom_id res chain seq x y z
N MET A 1 -17.91 -8.35 -12.77
CA MET A 1 -17.22 -7.77 -13.94
C MET A 1 -15.82 -7.39 -13.51
N PRO A 2 -14.74 -7.71 -14.25
CA PRO A 2 -13.41 -7.37 -13.82
C PRO A 2 -13.14 -5.89 -14.11
N ALA A 3 -12.99 -5.10 -13.04
CA ALA A 3 -12.55 -3.71 -13.12
C ALA A 3 -11.06 -3.70 -13.47
N THR A 4 -10.75 -3.58 -14.77
CA THR A 4 -9.39 -3.37 -15.25
C THR A 4 -8.95 -1.97 -14.84
N THR A 5 -8.10 -1.89 -13.81
CA THR A 5 -7.48 -0.63 -13.37
C THR A 5 -6.35 -0.27 -14.32
N GLN A 6 -6.66 0.47 -15.40
CA GLN A 6 -5.65 1.09 -16.26
C GLN A 6 -5.21 2.43 -15.67
N LEU A 7 -3.92 2.53 -15.38
CA LEU A 7 -3.25 3.81 -15.15
C LEU A 7 -2.83 4.33 -16.52
N VAL A 8 -3.49 5.38 -17.02
CA VAL A 8 -3.09 6.06 -18.26
C VAL A 8 -2.73 7.50 -17.94
N ILE A 9 -1.44 7.82 -18.01
CA ILE A 9 -0.95 9.19 -17.97
C ILE A 9 -0.98 9.71 -19.41
N VAL A 10 -1.99 10.50 -19.77
CA VAL A 10 -2.04 11.18 -21.07
C VAL A 10 -1.25 12.48 -20.97
N ASN A 11 -0.17 12.56 -21.72
CA ASN A 11 0.70 13.73 -21.79
C ASN A 11 0.40 14.51 -23.07
N ALA A 12 -0.06 15.75 -22.95
CA ALA A 12 -0.24 16.63 -24.10
C ALA A 12 0.80 17.76 -24.09
N CYS A 13 1.82 17.57 -24.94
CA CYS A 13 2.55 18.58 -25.71
C CYS A 13 3.26 19.74 -24.96
N MET A 14 4.59 19.82 -25.16
CA MET A 14 5.53 20.96 -25.28
C MET A 14 5.09 22.44 -25.06
N SER A 15 4.08 22.75 -24.26
CA SER A 15 3.64 24.11 -23.95
C SER A 15 2.93 24.12 -22.60
N GLU A 16 3.36 24.99 -21.68
CA GLU A 16 2.83 25.14 -20.32
C GLU A 16 1.34 25.54 -20.23
N ARG A 17 0.62 25.60 -21.36
CA ARG A 17 -0.72 26.19 -21.46
C ARG A 17 -1.88 25.22 -21.40
N TYR A 18 -1.68 23.91 -21.53
CA TYR A 18 -2.80 22.96 -21.52
C TYR A 18 -2.44 21.66 -20.81
N TRP A 19 -3.13 21.38 -19.70
CA TRP A 19 -3.15 20.07 -19.04
C TRP A 19 -4.58 19.73 -18.66
N THR A 20 -4.93 18.45 -18.81
CA THR A 20 -6.27 17.92 -18.48
C THR A 20 -6.16 17.12 -17.21
N ALA A 21 -6.86 17.53 -16.15
CA ALA A 21 -7.09 16.69 -14.98
C ALA A 21 -8.21 15.70 -15.28
N VAL A 22 -7.95 14.41 -15.10
CA VAL A 22 -8.99 13.38 -15.08
C VAL A 22 -9.21 13.02 -13.62
N LEU A 23 -10.37 13.42 -13.09
CA LEU A 23 -10.83 12.98 -11.77
C LEU A 23 -11.22 11.50 -11.90
N LEU A 24 -10.61 10.62 -11.12
CA LEU A 24 -11.06 9.24 -10.98
C LEU A 24 -12.16 9.24 -9.93
N ASP A 25 -13.26 8.60 -10.28
CA ASP A 25 -14.53 8.56 -9.55
C ASP A 25 -14.35 8.26 -8.05
N ASP A 26 -14.91 9.13 -7.21
CA ASP A 26 -14.88 9.10 -5.73
C ASP A 26 -15.98 8.18 -5.15
N GLU A 27 -16.63 7.34 -5.97
CA GLU A 27 -17.76 6.51 -5.54
C GLU A 27 -17.39 5.21 -4.79
N CYS A 28 -16.14 5.02 -4.33
CA CYS A 28 -15.75 3.79 -3.62
C CYS A 28 -15.87 3.84 -2.08
N PHE A 29 -16.38 4.93 -1.49
CA PHE A 29 -16.53 5.05 -0.04
C PHE A 29 -17.85 5.69 0.40
N GLU A 30 -18.98 5.10 0.02
CA GLU A 30 -20.25 5.24 0.73
C GLU A 30 -20.82 3.81 0.77
N GLU A 31 -21.16 3.15 1.88
CA GLU A 31 -21.78 3.61 3.13
C GLU A 31 -21.69 2.43 4.13
N GLU A 32 -21.13 2.62 5.33
CA GLU A 32 -21.30 1.66 6.44
C GLU A 32 -21.55 2.45 7.76
N PRO A 33 -22.48 2.02 8.62
CA PRO A 33 -23.30 2.93 9.42
C PRO A 33 -22.57 3.48 10.64
N ARG A 34 -22.72 4.79 10.83
CA ARG A 34 -22.20 5.58 11.95
C ARG A 34 -22.68 5.03 13.31
N LEU A 35 -21.74 4.64 14.17
CA LEU A 35 -21.98 4.55 15.61
C LEU A 35 -21.76 5.93 16.26
N PRO A 36 -22.55 6.29 17.29
CA PRO A 36 -22.56 7.64 17.83
C PRO A 36 -21.32 7.94 18.68
N SER A 37 -20.74 9.11 18.37
CA SER A 37 -19.88 9.99 19.16
C SER A 37 -19.76 9.69 20.66
N ASP A 38 -18.51 9.65 21.15
CA ASP A 38 -18.10 10.49 22.27
C ASP A 38 -16.59 10.78 22.25
N GLU A 39 -16.26 12.04 22.57
CA GLU A 39 -14.95 12.63 22.91
C GLU A 39 -13.92 12.88 21.78
N GLU A 40 -14.16 14.00 21.08
CA GLU A 40 -13.26 15.17 21.05
C GLU A 40 -11.74 14.91 20.97
N THR A 41 -11.24 14.62 19.77
CA THR A 41 -10.11 15.30 19.09
C THR A 41 -9.65 14.42 17.94
N LEU A 42 -10.15 14.68 16.73
CA LEU A 42 -9.52 14.42 15.42
C LEU A 42 -10.55 14.79 14.33
N ASP A 43 -11.19 15.94 14.51
CA ASP A 43 -11.90 16.60 13.42
C ASP A 43 -10.88 17.50 12.69
N LEU A 44 -10.96 17.59 11.35
CA LEU A 44 -10.05 18.30 10.44
C LEU A 44 -8.92 17.49 9.77
N CYS A 45 -9.24 16.43 9.01
CA CYS A 45 -8.44 16.14 7.79
C CYS A 45 -9.11 15.19 6.78
N TRP A 46 -10.41 14.91 6.89
CA TRP A 46 -11.08 13.98 5.99
C TRP A 46 -11.66 14.66 4.73
N ASN A 47 -12.03 15.95 4.82
CA ASN A 47 -12.80 16.63 3.77
C ASN A 47 -12.11 17.86 3.16
N THR A 48 -10.83 18.10 3.43
CA THR A 48 -10.19 19.34 3.00
C THR A 48 -9.35 19.11 1.75
N ASP A 49 -9.89 19.53 0.62
CA ASP A 49 -9.12 19.77 -0.61
C ASP A 49 -7.91 20.66 -0.27
N PRO A 50 -6.67 20.27 -0.62
CA PRO A 50 -5.49 21.10 -0.40
C PRO A 50 -5.52 22.45 -1.14
N ILE A 51 -6.47 22.67 -2.06
CA ILE A 51 -6.82 24.00 -2.61
C ILE A 51 -7.37 24.92 -1.50
N ILE A 52 -8.18 24.40 -0.58
CA ILE A 52 -8.89 25.19 0.45
C ILE A 52 -7.95 25.58 1.60
N LEU A 53 -6.96 24.74 1.95
CA LEU A 53 -5.98 25.04 3.01
C LEU A 53 -5.13 26.30 2.73
N LYS A 54 -4.98 26.71 1.47
CA LYS A 54 -4.16 27.88 1.09
C LYS A 54 -4.93 29.19 0.97
N ALA A 55 -6.26 29.18 1.09
CA ALA A 55 -7.02 30.43 1.08
C ALA A 55 -6.91 31.20 2.41
N GLU A 56 -6.63 30.50 3.52
CA GLU A 56 -6.62 31.10 4.86
C GLU A 56 -5.22 31.18 5.51
N MET A 57 -4.22 30.45 5.01
CA MET A 57 -2.84 30.53 5.52
C MET A 57 -1.90 31.15 4.48
N GLU A 58 -1.67 32.44 4.69
CA GLU A 58 -0.52 33.23 4.25
C GLU A 58 -0.39 33.56 2.75
N ASP A 59 -0.62 34.85 2.52
CA ASP A 59 -0.16 35.71 1.44
C ASP A 59 1.37 35.71 1.31
N THR A 60 1.96 34.58 0.94
CA THR A 60 3.28 34.51 0.29
C THR A 60 3.04 34.17 -1.17
N GLY A 61 2.92 35.21 -2.00
CA GLY A 61 2.45 35.17 -3.38
C GLY A 61 3.31 34.34 -4.33
N THR A 62 3.26 33.02 -4.23
CA THR A 62 3.72 32.10 -5.26
C THR A 62 2.72 30.97 -5.37
N THR A 63 1.85 31.07 -6.37
CA THR A 63 0.99 29.96 -6.79
C THR A 63 1.88 28.77 -7.11
N ARG A 64 1.64 27.64 -6.45
CA ARG A 64 2.42 26.41 -6.69
C ARG A 64 2.25 26.03 -8.16
N SER A 65 3.34 25.66 -8.83
CA SER A 65 3.23 25.15 -10.20
C SER A 65 2.28 23.93 -10.20
N PRO A 66 1.43 23.74 -11.23
CA PRO A 66 0.53 22.58 -11.29
C PRO A 66 1.25 21.25 -11.11
N ARG A 67 2.50 21.18 -11.58
CA ARG A 67 3.38 20.01 -11.39
C ARG A 67 3.78 19.81 -9.94
N ALA A 68 4.21 20.86 -9.24
CA ALA A 68 4.52 20.79 -7.81
C ALA A 68 3.30 20.38 -6.98
N TYR A 69 2.11 20.85 -7.37
CA TYR A 69 0.85 20.43 -6.76
C TYR A 69 0.59 18.94 -6.99
N ALA A 70 0.65 18.46 -8.24
CA ALA A 70 0.42 17.05 -8.57
C ALA A 70 1.39 16.11 -7.85
N LEU A 71 2.68 16.47 -7.79
CA LEU A 71 3.68 15.70 -7.05
C LEU A 71 3.39 15.68 -5.54
N ALA A 72 2.97 16.80 -4.97
CA ALA A 72 2.61 16.86 -3.56
C ALA A 72 1.36 16.00 -3.25
N ALA A 73 0.33 16.07 -4.10
CA ALA A 73 -0.87 15.24 -3.97
C ALA A 73 -0.55 13.74 -4.07
N LEU A 74 0.25 13.35 -5.07
CA LEU A 74 0.71 11.97 -5.22
C LEU A 74 1.53 11.51 -4.02
N THR A 75 2.40 12.38 -3.48
CA THR A 75 3.17 12.08 -2.26
C THR A 75 2.24 11.77 -1.09
N MET A 76 1.20 12.59 -0.86
CA MET A 76 0.24 12.39 0.22
C MET A 76 -0.57 11.11 0.05
N ALA A 77 -1.01 10.80 -1.18
CA ALA A 77 -1.71 9.56 -1.47
C ALA A 77 -0.81 8.34 -1.21
N LEU A 78 0.45 8.37 -1.67
CA LEU A 78 1.41 7.28 -1.45
C LEU A 78 1.77 7.10 0.03
N TYR A 79 1.87 8.18 0.80
CA TYR A 79 2.06 8.10 2.25
C TYR A 79 0.97 7.25 2.90
N LYS A 80 -0.31 7.57 2.63
CA LYS A 80 -1.46 6.83 3.17
C LYS A 80 -1.47 5.36 2.71
N ILE A 81 -1.16 5.12 1.45
CA ILE A 81 -1.13 3.76 0.90
C ILE A 81 -0.02 2.92 1.56
N VAL A 82 1.18 3.48 1.72
CA VAL A 82 2.30 2.82 2.40
C VAL A 82 1.94 2.50 3.85
N GLU A 83 1.37 3.47 4.57
CA GLU A 83 0.91 3.28 5.95
C GLU A 83 -0.14 2.16 6.05
N HIS A 84 -1.13 2.16 5.16
CA HIS A 84 -2.15 1.12 5.13
C HIS A 84 -1.57 -0.27 4.85
N HIS A 85 -0.64 -0.40 3.89
CA HIS A 85 0.00 -1.68 3.60
C HIS A 85 0.91 -2.14 4.74
N ALA A 86 1.55 -1.21 5.47
CA ALA A 86 2.32 -1.55 6.67
C ALA A 86 1.43 -2.08 7.80
N ASN A 87 0.26 -1.49 8.00
CA ASN A 87 -0.71 -1.99 8.98
C ASN A 87 -1.26 -3.37 8.61
N ILE A 88 -1.60 -3.59 7.33
CA ILE A 88 -2.02 -4.91 6.84
C ILE A 88 -0.92 -5.95 7.06
N LEU A 89 0.34 -5.59 6.79
CA LEU A 89 1.48 -6.46 7.04
C LEU A 89 1.57 -6.88 8.51
N ASP A 90 1.43 -5.93 9.44
CA ASP A 90 1.44 -6.20 10.88
C ASP A 90 0.28 -7.12 11.31
N TRP A 91 -0.91 -6.91 10.76
CA TRP A 91 -2.06 -7.76 11.02
C TRP A 91 -1.86 -9.19 10.52
N PHE A 92 -1.30 -9.38 9.32
CA PHE A 92 -0.97 -10.72 8.82
C PHE A 92 0.09 -11.40 9.69
N LYS A 93 1.13 -10.69 10.13
CA LYS A 93 2.15 -11.23 11.05
C LYS A 93 1.53 -11.66 12.37
N THR A 94 0.73 -10.79 12.98
CA THR A 94 0.07 -11.04 14.26
C THR A 94 -0.90 -12.21 14.16
N SER A 95 -1.73 -12.22 13.12
CA SER A 95 -2.70 -13.29 12.85
C SER A 95 -2.01 -14.65 12.69
N LEU A 96 -0.94 -14.71 11.89
CA LEU A 96 -0.16 -15.94 11.71
C LEU A 96 0.48 -16.43 13.02
N ASN A 97 1.10 -15.53 13.79
CA ASN A 97 1.73 -15.88 15.06
C ASN A 97 0.72 -16.39 16.09
N LEU A 98 -0.44 -15.75 16.19
CA LEU A 98 -1.51 -16.18 17.08
C LEU A 98 -2.00 -17.57 16.70
N HIS A 99 -2.25 -17.82 15.42
CA HIS A 99 -2.73 -19.12 14.96
C HIS A 99 -1.69 -20.24 15.13
N ILE A 100 -0.40 -19.95 14.89
CA ILE A 100 0.68 -20.91 15.18
C ILE A 100 0.76 -21.24 16.68
N SER A 101 0.56 -20.23 17.53
CA SER A 101 0.58 -20.43 18.99
C SER A 101 -0.58 -21.33 19.44
N VAL A 102 -1.79 -21.09 18.94
CA VAL A 102 -2.98 -21.92 19.22
C VAL A 102 -2.76 -23.38 18.82
N ILE A 103 -2.23 -23.64 17.62
CA ILE A 103 -1.94 -25.01 17.14
C ILE A 103 -0.92 -25.72 18.05
N ARG A 104 0.07 -25.00 18.58
CA ARG A 104 1.16 -25.59 19.37
C ARG A 104 0.80 -25.80 20.85
N GLU A 105 -0.08 -24.96 21.40
CA GLU A 105 -0.40 -24.96 22.83
C GLU A 105 -1.67 -25.74 23.18
N ASP A 106 -2.68 -25.76 22.30
CA ASP A 106 -3.92 -26.51 22.53
C ASP A 106 -3.95 -27.84 21.76
N PRO A 107 -4.06 -29.01 22.44
CA PRO A 107 -4.19 -30.30 21.78
C PRO A 107 -5.50 -30.38 20.95
N PRO A 108 -5.63 -31.38 20.04
CA PRO A 108 -6.66 -31.46 18.97
C PRO A 108 -8.13 -31.62 19.44
N ASN A 109 -8.45 -31.30 20.69
CA ASN A 109 -9.81 -31.37 21.24
C ASN A 109 -10.64 -30.09 21.03
N TYR A 110 -10.04 -28.95 20.66
CA TYR A 110 -10.76 -27.67 20.55
C TYR A 110 -10.92 -27.12 19.12
N VAL A 111 -10.00 -27.45 18.21
CA VAL A 111 -10.05 -26.98 16.82
C VAL A 111 -9.88 -28.18 15.89
N SER A 112 -10.81 -28.35 14.95
CA SER A 112 -10.72 -29.46 14.00
C SER A 112 -9.58 -29.20 12.99
N PRO A 113 -8.89 -30.26 12.53
CA PRO A 113 -7.92 -30.13 11.44
C PRO A 113 -8.50 -29.47 10.19
N GLU A 114 -9.79 -29.71 9.90
CA GLU A 114 -10.51 -29.09 8.78
C GLU A 114 -10.59 -27.56 8.93
N ASP A 115 -10.92 -27.06 10.12
CA ASP A 115 -10.99 -25.61 10.39
C ASP A 115 -9.63 -24.94 10.22
N ILE A 116 -8.55 -25.61 10.65
CA ILE A 116 -7.17 -25.12 10.48
C ILE A 116 -6.83 -25.02 9.00
N GLN A 117 -7.15 -26.05 8.21
CA GLN A 117 -6.86 -26.05 6.77
C GLN A 117 -7.67 -24.99 6.03
N GLU A 118 -8.95 -24.85 6.36
CA GLU A 118 -9.81 -23.81 5.78
C GLU A 118 -9.26 -22.41 6.09
N TRP A 119 -8.94 -22.13 7.36
CA TRP A 119 -8.36 -20.85 7.76
C TRP A 119 -7.04 -20.59 7.02
N MET A 120 -6.14 -21.58 6.93
CA MET A 120 -4.87 -21.41 6.24
C MET A 120 -5.07 -21.13 4.74
N SER A 121 -6.06 -21.74 4.10
CA SER A 121 -6.38 -21.46 2.70
C SER A 121 -6.86 -20.02 2.53
N GLN A 122 -7.79 -19.57 3.37
CA GLN A 122 -8.31 -18.20 3.32
C GLN A 122 -7.23 -17.16 3.63
N PHE A 123 -6.34 -17.46 4.59
CA PHE A 123 -5.19 -16.63 4.94
C PHE A 123 -4.25 -16.44 3.74
N GLU A 124 -3.87 -17.54 3.08
CA GLU A 124 -3.00 -17.49 1.91
C GLU A 124 -3.63 -16.73 0.74
N ASP A 125 -4.92 -16.98 0.47
CA ASP A 125 -5.65 -16.27 -0.60
C ASP A 125 -5.73 -14.76 -0.34
N ALA A 126 -6.01 -14.36 0.90
CA ALA A 126 -6.06 -12.95 1.29
C ALA A 126 -4.67 -12.29 1.18
N LEU A 127 -3.64 -12.97 1.68
CA LEU A 127 -2.26 -12.49 1.64
C LEU A 127 -1.76 -12.36 0.20
N GLU A 128 -2.08 -13.32 -0.68
CA GLU A 128 -1.71 -13.28 -2.09
C GLU A 128 -2.37 -12.09 -2.82
N ARG A 129 -3.65 -11.81 -2.55
CA ARG A 129 -4.35 -10.63 -3.11
C ARG A 129 -3.69 -9.31 -2.72
N VAL A 130 -3.33 -9.15 -1.45
CA VAL A 130 -2.64 -7.94 -0.97
C VAL A 130 -1.23 -7.85 -1.57
N THR A 131 -0.50 -8.98 -1.61
CA THR A 131 0.83 -9.10 -2.21
C THR A 131 0.83 -8.69 -3.68
N ASN A 132 -0.18 -9.11 -4.44
CA ASN A 132 -0.34 -8.76 -5.84
C ASN A 132 -0.69 -7.28 -6.04
N THR A 133 -1.57 -6.73 -5.19
CA THR A 133 -1.93 -5.31 -5.20
C THR A 133 -0.70 -4.43 -4.94
N ASN A 134 0.06 -4.74 -3.89
CA ASN A 134 1.28 -4.01 -3.55
C ASN A 134 2.35 -4.13 -4.66
N SER A 135 2.52 -5.32 -5.23
CA SER A 135 3.45 -5.56 -6.36
C SER A 135 3.09 -4.72 -7.58
N SER A 136 1.81 -4.68 -7.97
CA SER A 136 1.34 -3.87 -9.10
C SER A 136 1.59 -2.38 -8.89
N LEU A 137 1.31 -1.87 -7.69
CA LEU A 137 1.59 -0.47 -7.33
C LEU A 137 3.09 -0.18 -7.34
N PHE A 138 3.88 -1.04 -6.70
CA PHE A 138 5.33 -0.92 -6.66
C PHE A 138 5.93 -0.89 -8.07
N LEU A 139 5.52 -1.79 -8.97
CA LEU A 139 6.04 -1.85 -10.34
C LEU A 139 5.68 -0.60 -11.15
N LYS A 140 4.45 -0.10 -11.04
CA LYS A 140 4.04 1.16 -11.68
C LYS A 140 4.90 2.33 -11.19
N LEU A 141 5.15 2.39 -9.88
CA LEU A 141 5.93 3.46 -9.29
C LEU A 141 7.43 3.31 -9.61
N ASP A 142 7.94 2.09 -9.63
CA ASP A 142 9.32 1.79 -10.04
C ASP A 142 9.55 2.23 -11.48
N HIS A 143 8.68 1.81 -12.41
CA HIS A 143 8.73 2.20 -13.82
C HIS A 143 8.71 3.73 -14.00
N PHE A 144 7.80 4.43 -13.33
CA PHE A 144 7.76 5.89 -13.32
C PHE A 144 9.10 6.51 -12.91
N LEU A 145 9.73 5.99 -11.86
CA LEU A 145 10.99 6.53 -11.35
C LEU A 145 12.21 6.14 -12.19
N THR A 146 12.21 4.97 -12.83
CA THR A 146 13.35 4.44 -13.59
C THR A 146 13.33 4.86 -15.06
N GLU A 147 12.15 4.98 -15.68
CA GLU A 147 12.01 5.28 -17.11
C GLU A 147 11.66 6.75 -17.37
N ASP A 148 10.74 7.33 -16.58
CA ASP A 148 10.31 8.71 -16.82
C ASP A 148 11.22 9.71 -16.11
N VAL A 149 11.38 9.55 -14.79
CA VAL A 149 12.10 10.53 -13.95
C VAL A 149 13.62 10.41 -14.10
N ILE A 150 14.12 9.17 -14.08
CA ILE A 150 15.54 8.81 -14.24
C ILE A 150 16.43 9.61 -13.27
N PHE A 151 16.62 9.12 -12.05
CA PHE A 151 17.51 9.80 -11.10
C PHE A 151 18.98 9.59 -11.44
N GLY A 152 19.77 10.67 -11.39
CA GLY A 152 21.22 10.60 -11.37
C GLY A 152 21.80 10.11 -10.04
N THR A 153 23.12 9.96 -10.01
CA THR A 153 23.89 9.69 -8.78
C THR A 153 23.77 10.80 -7.74
N ASP A 154 23.46 12.02 -8.20
CA ASP A 154 23.18 13.22 -7.42
C ASP A 154 21.72 13.30 -6.91
N ALA A 155 20.92 12.25 -7.11
CA ALA A 155 19.50 12.22 -6.82
C ALA A 155 18.66 13.29 -7.55
N LEU A 156 19.20 13.88 -8.61
CA LEU A 156 18.49 14.84 -9.46
C LEU A 156 17.79 14.12 -10.64
N PRO A 157 16.57 14.55 -11.02
CA PRO A 157 15.84 13.95 -12.15
C PRO A 157 16.47 14.34 -13.50
N ARG A 158 16.76 13.36 -14.36
CA ARG A 158 17.40 13.57 -15.68
C ARG A 158 16.45 13.38 -16.86
N GLY A 159 15.30 12.77 -16.61
CA GLY A 159 14.23 12.60 -17.58
C GLY A 159 13.89 13.91 -18.28
N ALA A 160 13.71 13.86 -19.60
CA ALA A 160 13.55 15.07 -20.42
C ALA A 160 12.44 16.00 -19.92
N LEU A 161 11.33 15.42 -19.42
CA LEU A 161 10.18 16.13 -18.89
C LEU A 161 10.32 16.55 -17.41
N TRP A 162 11.32 16.01 -16.72
CA TRP A 162 11.51 16.16 -15.28
C TRP A 162 12.74 17.01 -14.92
N ARG A 163 13.59 17.37 -15.89
CA ARG A 163 14.75 18.23 -15.62
C ARG A 163 14.39 19.59 -15.02
N SER A 164 13.30 20.22 -15.45
CA SER A 164 12.86 21.51 -14.89
C SER A 164 12.38 21.42 -13.44
N VAL A 165 12.16 20.21 -12.91
CA VAL A 165 11.89 20.01 -11.47
C VAL A 165 13.12 20.29 -10.63
N GLN A 166 14.34 20.26 -11.20
CA GLN A 166 15.55 20.65 -10.48
C GLN A 166 15.51 22.10 -9.99
N ASP A 167 14.81 22.97 -10.72
CA ASP A 167 14.69 24.40 -10.42
C ASP A 167 13.54 24.72 -9.44
N ASP A 168 12.71 23.72 -9.08
CA ASP A 168 11.59 23.83 -8.14
C ASP A 168 11.85 22.96 -6.89
N PRO A 169 12.35 23.56 -5.78
CA PRO A 169 12.73 22.83 -4.58
C PRO A 169 11.58 22.02 -3.94
N ASP A 170 10.34 22.51 -4.04
CA ASP A 170 9.18 21.85 -3.45
C ASP A 170 8.72 20.65 -4.28
N ALA A 171 8.73 20.80 -5.61
CA ALA A 171 8.49 19.68 -6.52
C ALA A 171 9.58 18.61 -6.38
N LEU A 172 10.85 19.01 -6.32
CA LEU A 172 11.97 18.08 -6.14
C LEU A 172 11.86 17.33 -4.80
N ARG A 173 11.52 18.03 -3.71
CA ARG A 173 11.30 17.40 -2.40
C ARG A 173 10.18 16.36 -2.45
N SER A 174 9.07 16.69 -3.11
CA SER A 174 7.93 15.77 -3.27
C SER A 174 8.34 14.54 -4.09
N LEU A 175 9.09 14.73 -5.18
CA LEU A 175 9.59 13.66 -6.02
C LEU A 175 10.56 12.71 -5.27
N LEU A 176 11.41 13.26 -4.41
CA LEU A 176 12.29 12.47 -3.54
C LEU A 176 11.50 11.67 -2.48
N ARG A 177 10.43 12.24 -1.93
CA ARG A 177 9.52 11.51 -1.02
C ARG A 177 8.79 10.37 -1.74
N ILE A 178 8.35 10.58 -2.97
CA ILE A 178 7.77 9.51 -3.80
C ILE A 178 8.77 8.36 -3.97
N LYS A 179 10.05 8.65 -4.22
CA LYS A 179 11.11 7.63 -4.26
C LYS A 179 11.26 6.88 -2.94
N GLN A 180 11.15 7.57 -1.80
CA GLN A 180 11.17 6.94 -0.48
C GLN A 180 9.97 6.01 -0.28
N HIS A 181 8.74 6.47 -0.59
CA HIS A 181 7.54 5.63 -0.51
C HIS A 181 7.63 4.40 -1.42
N ARG A 182 8.22 4.53 -2.62
CA ARG A 182 8.50 3.38 -3.50
C ARG A 182 9.40 2.34 -2.82
N ASN A 183 10.44 2.78 -2.10
CA ASN A 183 11.32 1.88 -1.36
C ASN A 183 10.57 1.20 -0.21
N HIS A 184 9.72 1.92 0.52
CA HIS A 184 8.91 1.31 1.58
C HIS A 184 7.96 0.25 1.02
N LEU A 185 7.30 0.50 -0.11
CA LEU A 185 6.44 -0.50 -0.78
C LEU A 185 7.23 -1.75 -1.19
N ARG A 186 8.48 -1.59 -1.65
CA ARG A 186 9.38 -2.71 -1.95
C ARG A 186 9.69 -3.53 -0.70
N ASP A 187 10.01 -2.85 0.39
CA ASP A 187 10.40 -3.52 1.62
C ASP A 187 9.19 -4.28 2.22
N ILE A 188 8.00 -3.66 2.19
CA ILE A 188 6.72 -4.33 2.51
C ILE A 188 6.47 -5.52 1.58
N GLN A 189 6.73 -5.38 0.27
CA GLN A 189 6.59 -6.48 -0.68
C GLN A 189 7.48 -7.67 -0.28
N SER A 190 8.74 -7.41 0.09
CA SER A 190 9.65 -8.46 0.53
C SER A 190 9.15 -9.16 1.79
N GLU A 191 8.59 -8.41 2.73
CA GLU A 191 8.01 -8.95 3.96
C GLU A 191 6.76 -9.81 3.71
N PHE A 192 5.85 -9.38 2.81
CA PHE A 192 4.70 -10.21 2.43
C PHE A 192 5.14 -11.58 1.88
N HIS A 193 6.16 -11.61 1.00
CA HIS A 193 6.70 -12.86 0.50
C HIS A 193 7.30 -13.73 1.62
N GLN A 194 7.93 -13.13 2.62
CA GLN A 194 8.44 -13.88 3.77
C GLN A 194 7.31 -14.52 4.58
N ILE A 195 6.20 -13.81 4.80
CA ILE A 195 5.01 -14.37 5.49
C ILE A 195 4.42 -15.54 4.70
N ILE A 196 4.31 -15.43 3.37
CA ILE A 196 3.84 -16.55 2.51
C ILE A 196 4.74 -17.77 2.70
N LEU A 197 6.07 -17.57 2.67
CA LEU A 197 7.03 -18.66 2.86
C LEU A 197 6.90 -19.30 4.26
N HIS A 198 6.73 -18.47 5.29
CA HIS A 198 6.55 -18.92 6.67
C HIS A 198 5.25 -19.72 6.84
N ALA A 199 4.12 -19.20 6.36
CA ALA A 199 2.82 -19.88 6.42
C ALA A 199 2.86 -21.26 5.72
N ARG A 200 3.48 -21.33 4.53
CA ARG A 200 3.65 -22.59 3.80
C ARG A 200 4.57 -23.59 4.50
N ALA A 201 5.59 -23.11 5.22
CA ALA A 201 6.48 -23.96 6.00
C ALA A 201 5.75 -24.56 7.21
N GLU A 202 4.99 -23.74 7.94
CA GLU A 202 4.18 -24.19 9.08
C GLU A 202 3.10 -25.18 8.65
N ARG A 203 2.44 -24.97 7.49
CA ARG A 203 1.51 -25.96 6.92
C ARG A 203 2.17 -27.32 6.73
N ARG A 204 3.39 -27.32 6.20
CA ARG A 204 4.15 -28.54 5.92
C ARG A 204 4.53 -29.27 7.22
N ASN A 205 4.95 -28.53 8.24
CA ASN A 205 5.30 -29.11 9.54
C ASN A 205 4.08 -29.78 10.19
N TYR A 206 2.91 -29.13 10.14
CA TYR A 206 1.67 -29.70 10.64
C TYR A 206 1.33 -31.07 10.00
N TYR A 207 1.50 -31.21 8.67
CA TYR A 207 1.25 -32.49 8.00
C TYR A 207 2.25 -33.60 8.36
N ILE A 208 3.49 -33.24 8.73
CA ILE A 208 4.48 -34.22 9.18
C ILE A 208 4.10 -34.73 10.57
N ASP A 209 3.69 -33.83 11.47
CA ASP A 209 3.27 -34.20 12.83
C ASP A 209 2.01 -35.09 12.83
N GLU A 210 1.05 -34.85 11.93
CA GLU A 210 -0.14 -35.73 11.79
C GLU A 210 0.21 -37.15 11.30
N GLN A 211 1.21 -37.31 10.42
CA GLN A 211 1.59 -38.62 9.87
C GLN A 211 2.38 -39.49 10.85
N ASP A 212 3.08 -38.90 11.82
CA ASP A 212 3.87 -39.62 12.82
C ASP A 212 3.07 -40.01 14.08
N THR A 213 1.78 -39.64 14.17
CA THR A 213 0.88 -40.10 15.26
C THR A 213 0.42 -41.55 15.05
N PRO A 214 0.80 -42.52 15.91
CA PRO A 214 0.40 -43.92 15.75
C PRO A 214 -1.12 -44.08 16.01
N PRO A 215 -1.81 -44.99 15.29
CA PRO A 215 -3.23 -45.22 15.52
C PRO A 215 -3.44 -45.72 16.95
N HIS A 216 -4.21 -44.97 17.74
CA HIS A 216 -4.63 -45.36 19.08
C HIS A 216 -5.31 -46.73 19.00
N THR A 217 -4.58 -47.76 19.44
CA THR A 217 -5.11 -49.10 19.58
C THR A 217 -5.91 -49.10 20.89
N PHE A 218 -7.23 -48.95 20.78
CA PHE A 218 -8.13 -49.18 21.91
C PHE A 218 -8.09 -50.69 22.23
N LEU A 219 -7.60 -51.03 23.43
CA LEU A 219 -7.80 -52.33 24.08
C LEU A 219 -8.93 -52.22 25.10
#